data_AF-A0A8J3IB19-F1
#
_entry.id   AF-A0A8J3IB19-F1
#
_cell.length_a   1.000
_cell.length_b   1.000
_cell.length_c   1.000
_cell.angle_alpha   90.00
_cell.angle_beta   90.00
_cell.angle_gamma   90.00
#
_symmetry.space_group_name_H-M   'P 1'
#
loop_
_entity.id
_entity.type
_entity.pdbx_description
1 polymer ?
#
loop_
_entity_poly.entity_id
_entity_poly.type
_entity_poly.pdbx_seq_one_letter_code
_entity_poly.pdbx_strand_id
1 'polypeptide(L)' 'MPRTCRWEVGDEWWENVKPLIPPAPSHAKGGWPRMDDRQAFAVIIYVLRAGI' A
#
# COMPACT_ATOMS: atom_id res chain seq x y z
N MET A 1 15.50 0.39 18.51
CA MET A 1 15.13 -0.24 17.22
C MET A 1 13.63 -0.38 17.20
N PRO A 2 12.90 0.24 16.26
CA PRO A 2 11.46 0.09 16.21
C PRO A 2 11.12 -1.38 16.00
N ARG A 3 10.17 -1.88 16.80
CA ARG A 3 9.65 -3.23 16.70
C ARG A 3 8.84 -3.28 15.41
N THR A 4 9.42 -3.74 14.32
CA THR A 4 8.64 -4.04 13.12
C THR A 4 7.71 -5.20 13.47
N CYS A 5 6.44 -4.88 13.72
CA CYS A 5 5.38 -5.86 13.67
C CYS A 5 5.52 -6.58 12.33
N ARG A 6 5.74 -7.90 12.36
CA ARG A 6 6.13 -8.72 11.20
C ARG A 6 5.19 -8.58 9.99
N TRP A 7 4.00 -8.06 10.19
CA TRP A 7 2.90 -7.89 9.24
C TRP A 7 2.70 -6.44 8.77
N GLU A 8 3.37 -5.45 9.37
CA GLU A 8 3.22 -4.05 8.99
C GLU A 8 4.26 -3.65 7.93
N VAL A 9 3.81 -2.91 6.92
CA VAL A 9 4.69 -2.25 5.95
C VAL A 9 5.43 -1.15 6.71
N GLY A 10 6.71 -1.37 7.03
CA GLY A 10 7.55 -0.38 7.70
C GLY A 10 7.71 0.89 6.86
N ASP A 11 7.87 2.03 7.52
CA ASP A 11 7.96 3.34 6.85
C ASP A 11 9.12 3.42 5.85
N GLU A 12 10.31 2.93 6.24
CA GLU A 12 11.48 2.90 5.36
C GLU A 12 11.20 2.14 4.06
N TRP A 13 10.51 1.01 4.15
CA TRP A 13 10.17 0.23 2.96
C TRP A 13 9.09 0.92 2.14
N TRP A 14 8.09 1.51 2.80
CA TRP A 14 7.05 2.28 2.14
C TRP A 14 7.63 3.45 1.33
N GLU A 15 8.59 4.19 1.87
CA GLU A 15 9.24 5.31 1.17
C GLU A 15 10.00 4.87 -0.09
N ASN A 16 10.49 3.62 -0.13
CA ASN A 16 11.10 3.04 -1.34
C ASN A 16 10.06 2.64 -2.40
N VAL A 17 8.88 2.17 -1.98
CA VAL A 17 7.83 1.66 -2.88
C VAL A 17 6.93 2.76 -3.41
N LYS A 18 6.54 3.72 -2.56
CA LYS A 18 5.66 4.84 -2.89
C LYS A 18 5.99 5.54 -4.22
N PRO A 19 7.25 5.89 -4.54
CA PRO A 19 7.56 6.56 -5.81
C PRO A 19 7.34 5.70 -7.06
N LEU A 20 7.21 4.38 -6.92
CA LEU A 20 6.91 3.48 -8.04
C LEU A 20 5.41 3.47 -8.39
N ILE A 21 4.57 4.02 -7.52
CA ILE A 21 3.12 4.05 -7.72
C ILE A 21 2.79 5.21 -8.67
N PRO A 22 2.11 4.93 -9.80
CA PRO A 22 1.73 5.98 -10.74
C PRO A 22 0.76 6.98 -10.07
N PRO A 23 0.76 8.25 -10.50
CA PRO A 23 -0.16 9.24 -9.96
C PRO A 23 -1.61 8.82 -10.19
N ALA A 24 -2.47 9.16 -9.23
CA ALA A 24 -3.88 8.78 -9.28
C ALA A 24 -4.55 9.33 -10.56
N PRO A 25 -5.31 8.49 -11.29
CA PRO A 25 -6.03 8.94 -12.47
C PRO A 25 -7.12 9.95 -12.08
N SER A 26 -7.44 10.85 -13.01
CA SER A 26 -8.50 11.85 -12.79
C SER A 26 -9.84 11.20 -12.51
N HIS A 27 -10.53 11.69 -11.48
CA HIS A 27 -11.86 11.25 -11.09
C HIS A 27 -12.98 12.12 -11.72
N ALA A 28 -12.71 12.73 -12.88
CA ALA A 28 -13.63 13.66 -13.54
C ALA A 28 -15.02 13.09 -13.84
N LYS A 29 -15.14 11.76 -13.97
CA LYS A 29 -16.42 11.07 -14.25
C LYS A 29 -17.12 10.55 -12.98
N GLY A 30 -16.60 10.86 -11.80
CA GLY A 30 -17.06 10.25 -10.55
C GLY A 30 -16.64 8.78 -10.42
N GLY A 31 -17.10 8.13 -9.36
CA GLY A 31 -16.65 6.80 -8.95
C GLY A 31 -16.44 6.70 -7.44
N TRP A 32 -15.86 5.59 -6.99
CA TRP A 32 -15.54 5.39 -5.58
C TRP A 32 -14.20 6.04 -5.25
N PRO A 33 -14.09 6.71 -4.08
CA PRO A 33 -12.82 7.20 -3.59
C PRO A 33 -11.75 6.10 -3.60
N ARG A 34 -10.54 6.45 -4.03
CA ARG A 34 -9.42 5.52 -4.03
C ARG A 34 -9.06 5.18 -2.59
N MET A 35 -8.80 3.90 -2.32
CA MET A 35 -8.22 3.45 -1.06
C MET A 35 -6.80 4.00 -0.90
N ASP A 36 -6.36 4.18 0.35
CA ASP A 36 -4.97 4.56 0.63
C ASP A 36 -3.99 3.52 0.04
N ASP A 37 -3.00 4.00 -0.70
CA ASP A 37 -2.09 3.12 -1.44
C ASP A 37 -1.23 2.27 -0.49
N ARG A 38 -0.91 2.77 0.72
CA ARG A 38 -0.16 2.00 1.72
C ARG A 38 -1.00 0.88 2.30
N GLN A 39 -2.27 1.14 2.58
CA GLN A 39 -3.20 0.09 3.03
C GLN A 39 -3.40 -0.97 1.94
N ALA A 40 -3.59 -0.57 0.68
CA ALA A 40 -3.72 -1.51 -0.43
C ALA A 40 -2.46 -2.38 -0.58
N PHE A 41 -1.28 -1.77 -0.48
CA PHE A 41 -0.01 -2.49 -0.51
C PHE A 41 0.14 -3.47 0.65
N ALA A 42 -0.22 -3.08 1.87
CA ALA A 42 -0.18 -3.96 3.03
C ALA A 42 -1.06 -5.21 2.85
N VAL A 43 -2.26 -5.06 2.26
CA VAL A 43 -3.16 -6.18 1.96
C VAL A 43 -2.57 -7.10 0.89
N ILE A 44 -1.96 -6.56 -0.17
CA ILE A 44 -1.29 -7.37 -1.20
C ILE A 44 -0.20 -8.24 -0.55
N ILE A 45 0.65 -7.65 0.29
CA ILE A 45 1.71 -8.38 1.00
C ILE A 45 1.15 -9.42 1.96
N TYR A 46 0.05 -9.11 2.64
CA TYR A 46 -0.66 -10.07 3.46
C TYR A 46 -1.14 -11.28 2.65
N VAL A 47 -1.83 -11.08 1.52
CA VAL A 47 -2.31 -12.16 0.64
C VAL A 47 -1.16 -13.01 0.13
N LEU A 48 -0.09 -12.39 -0.38
CA LEU A 48 1.09 -13.09 -0.90
C LEU A 48 1.77 -13.97 0.17
N ARG A 49 1.68 -13.57 1.45
CA ARG A 49 2.28 -14.32 2.57
C ARG A 49 1.34 -15.37 3.16
N ALA A 50 0.05 -15.06 3.23
CA ALA A 50 -0.97 -15.94 3.79
C ALA A 50 -1.34 -17.08 2.84
N GLY A 51 -1.17 -16.88 1.52
CA GLY A 51 -1.50 -17.87 0.50
C GLY A 51 -3.00 -18.07 0.29
N ILE A 52 -3.79 -17.01 0.48
CA ILE A 52 -5.25 -16.97 0.24
C ILE A 52 -5.53 -16.79 -1.26
#